data_AF-A0A7X9DNM5-F1
#
_entry.id   AF-A0A7X9DNM5-F1
#
_cell.length_a   1.000
_cell.length_b   1.000
_cell.length_c   1.000
_cell.angle_alpha   90.00
_cell.angle_beta   90.00
_cell.angle_gamma   90.00
#
_symmetry.space_group_name_H-M   'P 1'
#
loop_
_entity.id
_entity.type
_entity.pdbx_description
1 polymer ?
#
loop_
_entity_poly.entity_id
_entity_poly.type
_entity_poly.pdbx_seq_one_letter_code
_entity_poly.pdbx_strand_id
1 'polypeptide(L)'
;MKFRQSLLFFVICLLSVTCTSHGNNNADIALTPPMGWNSYDCFGHLATEADIKANADYLATHLKEYGWEYVVVDYLWYAEGLTSENIRFENPPQHIDEYGRLIPSPTLHPSSANGKGFKPLADYIHSKGLKFGIHIMRGIPYQAIEKNTFVKGTSIRASEIANFSDTCSWYQGLCGVDMTKPGAQDYYNSLIELYQEWEVDFIKADDMASPYHADEIEALSHAIKQSKRPIVLSLSPGPAFIGNPRHVSTHAQMWRISGDFWDQWSKLRHQFDLCRMWAPFIGSGHWPDADMLPIGQLSIRTDIPELTPRRSRFTPDELKTMMTLWCMFRSPLMIGGNLPDMTPEELSLL
;
A
#
# COMPACT_ATOMS: atom_id res chain seq x y z
N MET A 1 2.07 63.26 57.72
CA MET A 1 1.36 62.12 57.10
C MET A 1 2.20 61.61 55.93
N LYS A 2 2.81 60.42 56.07
CA LYS A 2 3.69 59.80 55.08
C LYS A 2 2.84 59.07 54.03
N PHE A 3 2.94 59.43 52.76
CA PHE A 3 2.44 58.63 51.64
C PHE A 3 3.58 57.77 51.09
N ARG A 4 3.44 56.44 51.20
CA ARG A 4 4.33 55.45 50.56
C ARG A 4 3.85 55.22 49.13
N GLN A 5 4.74 55.42 48.16
CA GLN A 5 4.56 54.92 46.79
C GLN A 5 4.95 53.43 46.78
N SER A 6 4.03 52.56 46.36
CA SER A 6 4.30 51.15 46.10
C SER A 6 4.48 50.97 44.60
N LEU A 7 5.70 50.62 44.18
CA LEU A 7 6.04 50.28 42.80
C LEU A 7 5.70 48.80 42.58
N LEU A 8 4.77 48.50 41.67
CA LEU A 8 4.41 47.13 41.30
C LEU A 8 5.33 46.67 40.16
N PHE A 9 6.24 45.73 40.44
CA PHE A 9 7.04 45.06 39.42
C PHE A 9 6.21 43.94 38.78
N PHE A 10 5.91 44.06 37.48
CA PHE A 10 5.32 42.98 36.69
C PHE A 10 6.46 42.13 36.10
N VAL A 11 6.62 40.91 36.60
CA VAL A 11 7.53 39.91 36.02
C VAL A 11 6.77 39.20 34.88
N ILE A 12 7.16 39.48 33.64
CA ILE A 12 6.66 38.74 32.47
C ILE A 12 7.49 37.47 32.35
N CYS A 13 6.89 36.34 32.71
CA CYS A 13 7.48 35.02 32.51
C CYS A 13 7.28 34.62 31.04
N LEU A 14 8.32 34.71 30.22
CA LEU A 14 8.33 34.14 28.87
C LEU A 14 8.34 32.61 28.99
N LEU A 15 7.19 31.98 28.75
CA LEU A 15 7.08 30.55 28.54
C LEU A 15 7.67 30.23 27.16
N SER A 16 8.88 29.67 27.15
CA SER A 16 9.44 29.00 25.98
C SER A 16 8.56 27.81 25.62
N VAL A 17 7.81 27.92 24.52
CA VAL A 17 7.14 26.77 23.90
C VAL A 17 8.21 25.86 23.34
N THR A 18 8.56 24.81 24.08
CA THR A 18 9.32 23.69 23.51
C THR A 18 8.39 22.95 22.56
N CYS A 19 8.66 23.06 21.26
CA CYS A 19 8.00 22.24 20.24
C CYS A 19 8.44 20.79 20.48
N THR A 20 7.62 20.02 21.17
CA THR A 20 7.77 18.56 21.23
C THR A 20 7.41 18.02 19.86
N SER A 21 8.39 17.49 19.13
CA SER A 21 8.16 16.68 17.95
C SER A 21 7.23 15.54 18.34
N HIS A 22 5.97 15.60 17.91
CA HIS A 22 5.07 14.45 18.01
C HIS A 22 5.61 13.43 17.03
N GLY A 23 6.33 12.42 17.53
CA GLY A 23 6.63 11.24 16.73
C GLY A 23 5.32 10.67 16.23
N ASN A 24 5.23 10.37 14.93
CA ASN A 24 4.07 9.73 14.32
C ASN A 24 3.76 8.43 15.08
N ASN A 25 2.79 8.47 16.00
CA ASN A 25 2.26 7.25 16.58
C ASN A 25 1.46 6.55 15.49
N ASN A 26 1.62 5.24 15.34
CA ASN A 26 0.89 4.43 14.35
C ASN A 26 -0.64 4.61 14.39
N ALA A 27 -1.19 5.02 15.53
CA ALA A 27 -2.61 5.31 15.71
C ALA A 27 -3.09 6.53 14.90
N ASP A 28 -2.22 7.50 14.63
CA ASP A 28 -2.63 8.82 14.11
C ASP A 28 -2.81 8.84 12.59
N ILE A 29 -2.28 7.85 11.86
CA ILE A 29 -2.24 7.86 10.38
C ILE A 29 -3.36 7.04 9.71
N ALA A 30 -4.11 6.23 10.47
CA ALA A 30 -5.26 5.47 9.97
C ALA A 30 -6.35 5.31 11.05
N LEU A 31 -6.86 6.44 11.58
CA LEU A 31 -7.87 6.49 12.65
C LEU A 31 -9.18 5.76 12.30
N THR A 32 -9.49 5.68 11.01
CA THR A 32 -10.56 4.85 10.43
C THR A 32 -9.95 3.88 9.42
N PRO A 33 -10.64 2.78 9.09
CA PRO A 33 -10.16 1.88 8.03
C PRO A 33 -9.97 2.67 6.73
N PRO A 34 -8.82 2.52 6.03
CA PRO A 34 -8.60 3.18 4.74
C PRO A 34 -9.71 2.86 3.74
N MET A 35 -10.17 3.90 3.01
CA MET A 35 -11.16 3.78 1.94
C MET A 35 -10.58 4.30 0.63
N GLY A 36 -10.67 3.53 -0.46
CA GLY A 36 -10.09 3.91 -1.73
C GLY A 36 -10.40 2.97 -2.89
N TRP A 37 -9.55 3.05 -3.90
CA TRP A 37 -9.58 2.22 -5.10
C TRP A 37 -8.21 1.60 -5.35
N ASN A 38 -8.21 0.37 -5.85
CA ASN A 38 -7.00 -0.37 -6.20
C ASN A 38 -7.13 -0.97 -7.60
N SER A 39 -6.07 -0.88 -8.40
CA SER A 39 -6.11 -1.25 -9.82
C SER A 39 -6.12 -2.76 -10.11
N TYR A 40 -5.87 -3.63 -9.12
CA TYR A 40 -5.60 -5.05 -9.35
C TYR A 40 -6.79 -5.79 -9.99
N ASP A 41 -7.99 -5.73 -9.39
CA ASP A 41 -9.09 -6.57 -9.86
C ASP A 41 -9.54 -6.21 -11.28
N CYS A 42 -9.40 -4.95 -11.70
CA CYS A 42 -9.80 -4.46 -13.02
C CYS A 42 -8.69 -4.52 -14.06
N PHE A 43 -7.43 -4.27 -13.70
CA PHE A 43 -6.33 -4.14 -14.65
C PHE A 43 -5.14 -5.08 -14.42
N GLY A 44 -5.12 -5.84 -13.32
CA GLY A 44 -3.98 -6.65 -12.91
C GLY A 44 -2.71 -5.80 -12.90
N HIS A 45 -1.67 -6.30 -13.55
CA HIS A 45 -0.41 -5.57 -13.73
C HIS A 45 -0.36 -4.58 -14.90
N LEU A 46 -1.46 -4.43 -15.64
CA LEU A 46 -1.52 -3.67 -16.90
C LEU A 46 -2.24 -2.32 -16.74
N ALA A 47 -2.26 -1.78 -15.52
CA ALA A 47 -2.82 -0.47 -15.23
C ALA A 47 -1.91 0.62 -15.80
N THR A 48 -2.44 1.44 -16.71
CA THR A 48 -1.71 2.59 -17.27
C THR A 48 -2.03 3.85 -16.48
N GLU A 49 -1.16 4.86 -16.56
CA GLU A 49 -1.41 6.17 -15.96
C GLU A 49 -2.76 6.78 -16.38
N ALA A 50 -3.22 6.54 -17.60
CA ALA A 50 -4.53 7.00 -18.05
C ALA A 50 -5.68 6.32 -17.28
N ASP A 51 -5.58 5.01 -17.02
CA ASP A 51 -6.57 4.29 -16.22
C ASP A 51 -6.60 4.79 -14.77
N ILE A 52 -5.42 5.01 -14.18
CA ILE A 52 -5.29 5.54 -12.81
C ILE A 52 -5.93 6.93 -12.73
N LYS A 53 -5.64 7.81 -13.68
CA LYS A 53 -6.21 9.17 -13.72
C LYS A 53 -7.72 9.16 -13.90
N ALA A 54 -8.25 8.29 -14.76
CA ALA A 54 -9.69 8.16 -14.96
C ALA A 54 -10.42 7.70 -13.69
N ASN A 55 -9.85 6.72 -12.96
CA ASN A 55 -10.41 6.26 -11.69
C ASN A 55 -10.28 7.32 -10.58
N ALA A 56 -9.17 8.05 -10.54
CA ALA A 56 -8.99 9.18 -9.62
C ALA A 56 -9.99 10.31 -9.88
N ASP A 57 -10.23 10.70 -11.15
CA ASP A 57 -11.22 11.71 -11.52
C ASP A 57 -12.64 11.30 -11.11
N TYR A 58 -13.00 10.04 -11.33
CA TYR A 58 -14.30 9.51 -10.93
C TYR A 58 -14.46 9.51 -9.40
N LEU A 59 -13.47 8.97 -8.68
CA LEU A 59 -13.47 8.91 -7.21
C LEU A 59 -13.57 10.32 -6.60
N ALA A 60 -12.80 11.27 -7.12
CA ALA A 60 -12.82 12.67 -6.66
C ALA A 60 -14.19 13.34 -6.85
N THR A 61 -14.91 12.97 -7.91
CA THR A 61 -16.19 13.57 -8.29
C THR A 61 -17.37 12.95 -7.56
N HIS A 62 -17.35 11.63 -7.34
CA HIS A 62 -18.53 10.87 -6.90
C HIS A 62 -18.42 10.29 -5.50
N LEU A 63 -17.21 10.02 -5.02
CA LEU A 63 -16.99 9.19 -3.82
C LEU A 63 -16.23 9.93 -2.72
N LYS A 64 -15.44 10.96 -3.05
CA LYS A 64 -14.62 11.70 -2.08
C LYS A 64 -15.42 12.27 -0.91
N GLU A 65 -16.63 12.78 -1.15
CA GLU A 65 -17.47 13.34 -0.08
C GLU A 65 -17.91 12.28 0.97
N TYR A 66 -17.89 11.00 0.59
CA TYR A 66 -18.25 9.87 1.46
C TYR A 66 -17.02 9.22 2.14
N GLY A 67 -15.83 9.80 1.96
CA GLY A 67 -14.60 9.38 2.64
C GLY A 67 -13.65 8.49 1.82
N TRP A 68 -14.00 8.15 0.58
CA TRP A 68 -13.09 7.45 -0.33
C TRP A 68 -11.96 8.39 -0.75
N GLU A 69 -10.70 8.02 -0.48
CA GLU A 69 -9.58 8.96 -0.68
C GLU A 69 -8.32 8.34 -1.29
N TYR A 70 -8.06 7.04 -1.16
CA TYR A 70 -6.85 6.42 -1.70
C TYR A 70 -7.01 5.98 -3.15
N VAL A 71 -6.00 6.23 -3.98
CA VAL A 71 -5.85 5.70 -5.34
C VAL A 71 -4.56 4.89 -5.39
N VAL A 72 -4.68 3.55 -5.42
CA VAL A 72 -3.55 2.62 -5.27
C VAL A 72 -3.20 1.98 -6.62
N VAL A 73 -1.96 2.19 -7.07
CA VAL A 73 -1.40 1.50 -8.24
C VAL A 73 -0.88 0.15 -7.81
N ASP A 74 -1.57 -0.90 -8.24
CA ASP A 74 -1.24 -2.28 -7.92
C ASP A 74 -0.38 -2.93 -9.00
N TYR A 75 -0.16 -4.23 -8.85
CA TYR A 75 1.12 -4.89 -8.99
C TYR A 75 1.93 -4.65 -10.29
N LEU A 76 3.27 -4.60 -10.19
CA LEU A 76 4.26 -4.52 -11.29
C LEU A 76 4.26 -3.25 -12.15
N TRP A 77 3.90 -2.11 -11.59
CA TRP A 77 4.09 -0.81 -12.24
C TRP A 77 5.53 -0.50 -12.69
N TYR A 78 6.51 -1.25 -12.18
CA TYR A 78 7.93 -1.16 -12.51
C TYR A 78 8.40 -2.12 -13.63
N ALA A 79 7.54 -3.00 -14.13
CA ALA A 79 7.90 -3.98 -15.14
C ALA A 79 7.24 -3.68 -16.49
N GLU A 80 7.82 -4.21 -17.57
CA GLU A 80 7.26 -4.06 -18.91
C GLU A 80 7.41 -5.31 -19.76
N GLY A 81 6.53 -5.48 -20.75
CA GLY A 81 6.55 -6.63 -21.64
C GLY A 81 6.19 -7.95 -20.94
N LEU A 82 5.60 -7.88 -19.75
CA LEU A 82 5.17 -9.06 -19.02
C LEU A 82 3.87 -9.62 -19.59
N THR A 83 3.79 -10.95 -19.63
CA THR A 83 2.66 -11.75 -20.09
C THR A 83 2.40 -12.84 -19.06
N SER A 84 1.24 -13.48 -19.14
CA SER A 84 0.94 -14.67 -18.33
C SER A 84 1.98 -15.79 -18.44
N GLU A 85 2.74 -15.82 -19.54
CA GLU A 85 3.77 -16.82 -19.81
C GLU A 85 5.08 -16.48 -19.12
N ASN A 86 5.48 -15.19 -19.09
CA ASN A 86 6.81 -14.78 -18.64
C ASN A 86 6.83 -14.12 -17.25
N ILE A 87 5.67 -13.73 -16.69
CA ILE A 87 5.56 -13.05 -15.39
C ILE A 87 6.11 -13.90 -14.24
N ARG A 88 6.18 -15.23 -14.45
CA ARG A 88 6.72 -16.21 -13.51
C ARG A 88 8.14 -16.66 -13.84
N PHE A 89 8.79 -16.09 -14.85
CA PHE A 89 10.19 -16.39 -15.15
C PHE A 89 11.08 -15.84 -14.05
N GLU A 90 12.23 -16.48 -13.86
CA GLU A 90 13.29 -15.97 -13.01
C GLU A 90 13.77 -14.62 -13.56
N ASN A 91 13.76 -13.60 -12.69
CA ASN A 91 14.24 -12.25 -12.99
C ASN A 91 13.64 -11.64 -14.28
N PRO A 92 12.31 -11.41 -14.34
CA PRO A 92 11.69 -10.79 -15.49
C PRO A 92 12.17 -9.34 -15.66
N PRO A 93 12.10 -8.75 -16.88
CA PRO A 93 12.55 -7.38 -17.10
C PRO A 93 11.84 -6.36 -16.21
N GLN A 94 12.62 -5.62 -15.42
CA GLN A 94 12.15 -4.55 -14.54
C GLN A 94 12.93 -3.26 -14.80
N HIS A 95 12.35 -2.16 -14.34
CA HIS A 95 13.02 -0.86 -14.29
C HIS A 95 13.54 -0.62 -12.87
N ILE A 96 14.85 -0.40 -12.76
CA ILE A 96 15.53 -0.02 -11.52
C ILE A 96 16.38 1.23 -11.74
N ASP A 97 16.53 2.03 -10.69
CA ASP A 97 17.51 3.12 -10.66
C ASP A 97 18.94 2.62 -10.37
N GLU A 98 19.90 3.55 -10.28
CA GLU A 98 21.31 3.24 -10.03
C GLU A 98 21.59 2.62 -8.64
N TYR A 99 20.63 2.69 -7.71
CA TYR A 99 20.70 2.14 -6.36
C TYR A 99 19.93 0.83 -6.21
N GLY A 100 19.44 0.25 -7.30
CA GLY A 100 18.69 -1.01 -7.26
C GLY A 100 17.27 -0.87 -6.71
N ARG A 101 16.70 0.34 -6.73
CA ARG A 101 15.31 0.59 -6.32
C ARG A 101 14.42 0.53 -7.56
N LEU A 102 13.26 -0.12 -7.44
CA LEU A 102 12.29 -0.23 -8.53
C LEU A 102 11.70 1.14 -8.88
N ILE A 103 11.62 1.46 -10.17
CA ILE A 103 11.08 2.72 -10.69
C ILE A 103 9.97 2.47 -11.72
N PRO A 104 9.02 3.40 -11.93
CA PRO A 104 7.87 3.13 -12.78
C PRO A 104 8.24 3.00 -14.25
N SER A 105 7.65 2.02 -14.92
CA SER A 105 7.76 1.87 -16.37
C SER A 105 7.25 3.13 -17.06
N PRO A 106 8.07 3.83 -17.86
CA PRO A 106 7.62 5.00 -18.61
C PRO A 106 6.64 4.63 -19.73
N THR A 107 6.53 3.34 -20.09
CA THR A 107 5.54 2.85 -21.05
C THR A 107 4.13 2.83 -20.42
N LEU A 108 4.02 2.33 -19.19
CA LEU A 108 2.76 2.31 -18.44
C LEU A 108 2.43 3.68 -17.82
N HIS A 109 3.47 4.40 -17.40
CA HIS A 109 3.37 5.68 -16.70
C HIS A 109 4.22 6.77 -17.37
N PRO A 110 3.81 7.32 -18.52
CA PRO A 110 4.63 8.25 -19.29
C PRO A 110 5.13 9.49 -18.53
N SER A 111 4.40 9.93 -17.50
CA SER A 111 4.85 11.07 -16.68
C SER A 111 6.08 10.76 -15.81
N SER A 112 6.40 9.47 -15.58
CA SER A 112 7.56 9.05 -14.81
C SER A 112 8.90 9.22 -15.53
N ALA A 113 8.85 9.40 -16.85
CA ALA A 113 10.02 9.49 -17.69
C ALA A 113 11.01 10.59 -17.22
N ASN A 114 12.28 10.38 -17.55
CA ASN A 114 13.39 11.28 -17.19
C ASN A 114 13.58 11.43 -15.66
N GLY A 115 13.44 10.33 -14.92
CA GLY A 115 13.76 10.27 -13.49
C GLY A 115 12.72 10.94 -12.58
N LYS A 116 11.52 11.25 -13.09
CA LYS A 116 10.46 11.88 -12.28
C LYS A 116 9.73 10.90 -11.36
N GLY A 117 9.80 9.61 -11.69
CA GLY A 117 9.10 8.55 -10.96
C GLY A 117 7.62 8.84 -10.82
N PHE A 118 7.00 8.51 -9.69
CA PHE A 118 5.57 8.74 -9.52
C PHE A 118 5.17 10.16 -9.11
N LYS A 119 6.12 11.05 -8.84
CA LYS A 119 5.81 12.41 -8.35
C LYS A 119 4.75 13.15 -9.20
N PRO A 120 4.79 13.13 -10.55
CA PRO A 120 3.78 13.83 -11.35
C PRO A 120 2.38 13.19 -11.27
N LEU A 121 2.29 11.87 -11.12
CA LEU A 121 1.02 11.16 -10.94
C LEU A 121 0.45 11.41 -9.54
N ALA A 122 1.30 11.36 -8.52
CA ALA A 122 0.94 11.71 -7.15
C ALA A 122 0.44 13.17 -7.07
N ASP A 123 1.16 14.13 -7.67
CA ASP A 123 0.76 15.54 -7.72
C ASP A 123 -0.61 15.72 -8.39
N TYR A 124 -0.88 14.98 -9.46
CA TYR A 124 -2.19 14.99 -10.10
C TYR A 124 -3.29 14.47 -9.16
N ILE A 125 -3.06 13.35 -8.46
CA ILE A 125 -4.02 12.75 -7.52
C ILE A 125 -4.24 13.69 -6.31
N HIS A 126 -3.17 14.25 -5.74
CA HIS A 126 -3.24 15.25 -4.66
C HIS A 126 -4.01 16.51 -5.09
N SER A 127 -3.86 16.96 -6.34
CA SER A 127 -4.61 18.12 -6.87
C SER A 127 -6.13 17.92 -6.88
N LYS A 128 -6.59 16.66 -6.82
CA LYS A 128 -8.01 16.29 -6.70
C LYS A 128 -8.47 16.19 -5.24
N GLY A 129 -7.57 16.39 -4.28
CA GLY A 129 -7.80 16.19 -2.85
C GLY A 129 -7.88 14.71 -2.47
N LEU A 130 -7.20 13.84 -3.22
CA LEU A 130 -7.07 12.41 -2.96
C LEU A 130 -5.66 12.09 -2.47
N LYS A 131 -5.42 10.83 -2.07
CA LYS A 131 -4.16 10.29 -1.59
C LYS A 131 -3.61 9.23 -2.54
N PHE A 132 -2.30 9.19 -2.70
CA PHE A 132 -1.63 8.29 -3.65
C PHE A 132 -1.05 7.06 -2.96
N GLY A 133 -1.32 5.87 -3.50
CA GLY A 133 -0.78 4.61 -3.01
C GLY A 133 -0.08 3.79 -4.08
N ILE A 134 0.88 2.98 -3.65
CA ILE A 134 1.58 2.02 -4.51
C ILE A 134 1.65 0.65 -3.86
N HIS A 135 1.68 -0.38 -4.70
CA HIS A 135 2.09 -1.73 -4.32
C HIS A 135 3.62 -1.86 -4.34
N ILE A 136 4.19 -2.68 -3.45
CA ILE A 136 5.57 -3.15 -3.54
C ILE A 136 5.63 -4.65 -3.26
N MET A 137 6.62 -5.33 -3.85
CA MET A 137 7.04 -6.67 -3.41
C MET A 137 8.05 -6.54 -2.26
N ARG A 138 8.01 -7.49 -1.32
CA ARG A 138 9.11 -7.70 -0.38
C ARG A 138 10.44 -7.94 -1.13
N GLY A 139 11.51 -7.44 -0.54
CA GLY A 139 12.86 -7.85 -0.89
C GLY A 139 13.58 -6.90 -1.84
N ILE A 140 14.59 -7.45 -2.52
CA ILE A 140 15.48 -6.75 -3.45
C ILE A 140 15.42 -7.39 -4.85
N PRO A 141 15.38 -6.60 -5.95
CA PRO A 141 15.36 -7.13 -7.31
C PRO A 141 16.58 -7.97 -7.66
N TYR A 142 16.37 -9.11 -8.32
CA TYR A 142 17.48 -9.87 -8.90
C TYR A 142 18.29 -9.02 -9.90
N GLN A 143 17.62 -8.16 -10.66
CA GLN A 143 18.29 -7.23 -11.57
C GLN A 143 19.23 -6.23 -10.85
N ALA A 144 18.94 -5.87 -9.60
CA ALA A 144 19.84 -5.01 -8.79
C ALA A 144 21.11 -5.76 -8.39
N ILE A 145 20.99 -7.06 -8.11
CA ILE A 145 22.08 -7.99 -7.79
C ILE A 145 22.95 -8.21 -9.03
N GLU A 146 22.35 -8.51 -10.18
CA GLU A 146 23.05 -8.74 -11.45
C GLU A 146 23.82 -7.49 -11.93
N LYS A 147 23.20 -6.31 -11.82
CA LYS A 147 23.87 -5.03 -12.11
C LYS A 147 24.85 -4.60 -11.01
N ASN A 148 24.96 -5.37 -9.93
CA ASN A 148 25.83 -5.12 -8.79
C ASN A 148 25.70 -3.68 -8.26
N THR A 149 24.46 -3.21 -8.14
CA THR A 149 24.14 -1.85 -7.67
C THR A 149 24.58 -1.65 -6.22
N PHE A 150 24.80 -0.39 -5.84
CA PHE A 150 25.09 -0.03 -4.45
C PHE A 150 23.80 0.27 -3.70
N VAL A 151 23.73 -0.14 -2.43
CA VAL A 151 22.72 0.39 -1.52
C VAL A 151 23.01 1.86 -1.26
N LYS A 152 22.04 2.73 -1.58
CA LYS A 152 22.19 4.19 -1.51
C LYS A 152 22.74 4.63 -0.15
N GLY A 153 23.74 5.52 -0.17
CA GLY A 153 24.36 6.05 1.05
C GLY A 153 25.39 5.13 1.71
N THR A 154 25.69 3.96 1.12
CA THR A 154 26.65 3.00 1.67
C THR A 154 27.67 2.56 0.61
N SER A 155 28.67 1.78 1.04
CA SER A 155 29.58 1.05 0.14
C SER A 155 29.14 -0.41 -0.11
N ILE A 156 27.97 -0.81 0.41
CA ILE A 156 27.45 -2.17 0.35
C ILE A 156 26.76 -2.39 -1.00
N ARG A 157 26.98 -3.56 -1.60
CA ARG A 157 26.32 -4.00 -2.83
C ARG A 157 25.00 -4.71 -2.53
N ALA A 158 24.08 -4.65 -3.49
CA ALA A 158 22.82 -5.40 -3.45
C ALA A 158 23.02 -6.90 -3.13
N SER A 159 24.06 -7.52 -3.71
CA SER A 159 24.39 -8.94 -3.49
C SER A 159 24.84 -9.27 -2.06
N GLU A 160 25.32 -8.30 -1.29
CA GLU A 160 25.82 -8.51 0.07
C GLU A 160 24.70 -8.59 1.11
N ILE A 161 23.52 -8.07 0.78
CA ILE A 161 22.32 -8.08 1.61
C ILE A 161 21.22 -9.01 1.09
N ALA A 162 21.43 -9.68 -0.06
CA ALA A 162 20.44 -10.55 -0.66
C ALA A 162 20.32 -11.90 0.07
N ASN A 163 19.09 -12.31 0.36
CA ASN A 163 18.76 -13.63 0.87
C ASN A 163 18.18 -14.51 -0.24
N PHE A 164 19.06 -15.18 -0.98
CA PHE A 164 18.67 -16.06 -2.10
C PHE A 164 17.84 -17.28 -1.70
N SER A 165 17.83 -17.66 -0.42
CA SER A 165 17.03 -18.77 0.09
C SER A 165 15.59 -18.39 0.42
N ASP A 166 15.31 -17.09 0.50
CA ASP A 166 14.02 -16.54 0.82
C ASP A 166 13.41 -15.90 -0.44
N THR A 167 12.42 -16.58 -1.03
CA THR A 167 11.84 -16.22 -2.32
C THR A 167 10.32 -16.23 -2.26
N CYS A 168 9.70 -15.46 -3.16
CA CYS A 168 8.25 -15.47 -3.33
C CYS A 168 7.83 -16.66 -4.21
N SER A 169 6.86 -17.44 -3.73
CA SER A 169 6.41 -18.66 -4.42
C SER A 169 5.63 -18.40 -5.72
N TRP A 170 5.11 -17.18 -5.90
CA TRP A 170 4.26 -16.80 -7.01
C TRP A 170 4.86 -15.72 -7.91
N TYR A 171 5.99 -15.12 -7.53
CA TYR A 171 6.76 -14.19 -8.35
C TYR A 171 8.26 -14.29 -8.12
N GLN A 172 9.05 -14.36 -9.20
CA GLN A 172 10.48 -14.67 -9.14
C GLN A 172 11.38 -13.48 -9.54
N GLY A 173 10.88 -12.25 -9.39
CA GLY A 173 11.65 -11.04 -9.73
C GLY A 173 12.47 -10.45 -8.58
N LEU A 174 12.20 -10.85 -7.34
CA LEU A 174 12.90 -10.39 -6.15
C LEU A 174 13.27 -11.60 -5.26
N CYS A 175 14.29 -11.43 -4.43
CA CYS A 175 14.55 -12.29 -3.28
C CYS A 175 14.53 -11.46 -1.99
N GLY A 176 14.43 -12.11 -0.84
CA GLY A 176 14.42 -11.45 0.45
C GLY A 176 15.69 -10.64 0.72
N VAL A 177 15.61 -9.74 1.69
CA VAL A 177 16.77 -9.03 2.22
C VAL A 177 17.19 -9.67 3.53
N ASP A 178 18.44 -10.10 3.65
CA ASP A 178 18.99 -10.61 4.90
C ASP A 178 19.17 -9.46 5.89
N MET A 179 18.16 -9.25 6.74
CA MET A 179 18.14 -8.17 7.73
C MET A 179 19.23 -8.27 8.79
N THR A 180 20.01 -9.36 8.83
CA THR A 180 21.20 -9.48 9.69
C THR A 180 22.45 -8.81 9.12
N LYS A 181 22.42 -8.38 7.85
CA LYS A 181 23.58 -7.82 7.15
C LYS A 181 23.69 -6.30 7.32
N PRO A 182 24.92 -5.76 7.42
CA PRO A 182 25.14 -4.32 7.29
C PRO A 182 24.59 -3.80 5.95
N GLY A 183 23.89 -2.66 5.95
CA GLY A 183 23.27 -2.09 4.75
C GLY A 183 21.84 -2.56 4.46
N ALA A 184 21.35 -3.63 5.10
CA ALA A 184 20.00 -4.14 4.85
C ALA A 184 18.91 -3.12 5.22
N GLN A 185 18.99 -2.52 6.41
CA GLN A 185 18.07 -1.46 6.82
C GLN A 185 18.24 -0.20 5.96
N ASP A 186 19.45 0.12 5.52
CA ASP A 186 19.72 1.27 4.64
C ASP A 186 19.01 1.12 3.29
N TYR A 187 18.89 -0.12 2.77
CA TYR A 187 18.12 -0.39 1.56
C TYR A 187 16.65 -0.03 1.76
N TYR A 188 15.99 -0.54 2.80
CA TYR A 188 14.61 -0.20 3.13
C TYR A 188 14.41 1.30 3.40
N ASN A 189 15.35 1.95 4.07
CA ASN A 189 15.34 3.40 4.27
C ASN A 189 15.39 4.15 2.92
N SER A 190 16.21 3.68 1.98
CA SER A 190 16.35 4.29 0.66
C SER A 190 15.12 4.13 -0.24
N LEU A 191 14.34 3.04 -0.05
CA LEU A 191 13.04 2.85 -0.69
C LEU A 191 12.04 3.89 -0.18
N ILE A 192 11.93 4.05 1.14
CA ILE A 192 11.02 5.03 1.73
C ILE A 192 11.44 6.47 1.39
N GLU A 193 12.73 6.76 1.30
CA GLU A 193 13.22 8.05 0.80
C GLU A 193 12.71 8.32 -0.63
N LEU A 194 12.79 7.34 -1.53
CA LEU A 194 12.26 7.46 -2.90
C LEU A 194 10.75 7.71 -2.93
N TYR A 195 10.01 6.95 -2.13
CA TYR A 195 8.55 7.06 -2.08
C TYR A 195 8.12 8.37 -1.44
N GLN A 196 8.91 8.93 -0.52
CA GLN A 196 8.73 10.26 0.02
C GLN A 196 8.97 11.34 -1.04
N GLU A 197 10.01 11.21 -1.87
CA GLU A 197 10.26 12.11 -3.00
C GLU A 197 9.09 12.12 -3.99
N TRP A 198 8.41 10.98 -4.15
CA TRP A 198 7.18 10.86 -4.96
C TRP A 198 5.91 11.26 -4.22
N GLU A 199 5.99 11.58 -2.94
CA GLU A 199 4.85 11.91 -2.09
C GLU A 199 3.80 10.78 -1.94
N VAL A 200 4.23 9.53 -1.83
CA VAL A 200 3.34 8.39 -1.55
C VAL A 200 2.70 8.51 -0.16
N ASP A 201 1.41 8.21 -0.05
CA ASP A 201 0.62 8.18 1.20
C ASP A 201 0.32 6.78 1.71
N PHE A 202 0.40 5.78 0.84
CA PHE A 202 -0.05 4.42 1.13
C PHE A 202 0.85 3.40 0.43
N ILE A 203 1.29 2.38 1.17
CA ILE A 203 2.05 1.26 0.63
C ILE A 203 1.31 -0.04 0.92
N LYS A 204 1.02 -0.81 -0.12
CA LYS A 204 0.65 -2.23 -0.01
C LYS A 204 1.89 -3.08 -0.26
N ALA A 205 2.41 -3.74 0.77
CA ALA A 205 3.57 -4.62 0.67
C ALA A 205 3.13 -6.09 0.60
N ASP A 206 3.37 -6.71 -0.56
CA ASP A 206 3.12 -8.12 -0.82
C ASP A 206 4.32 -9.01 -0.46
N ASP A 207 4.04 -10.32 -0.37
CA ASP A 207 4.99 -11.34 0.08
C ASP A 207 5.54 -11.04 1.49
N MET A 208 4.73 -10.40 2.35
CA MET A 208 5.10 -10.04 3.72
C MET A 208 4.33 -10.87 4.75
N ALA A 209 3.02 -11.07 4.55
CA ALA A 209 2.12 -11.62 5.57
C ALA A 209 1.88 -13.13 5.46
N SER A 210 2.13 -13.75 4.30
CA SER A 210 2.08 -15.21 4.11
C SER A 210 3.03 -15.65 2.98
N PRO A 211 4.20 -16.27 3.28
CA PRO A 211 4.72 -16.54 4.63
C PRO A 211 4.99 -15.25 5.42
N TYR A 212 5.12 -15.36 6.75
CA TYR A 212 5.22 -14.17 7.61
C TYR A 212 6.68 -13.75 7.80
N HIS A 213 7.10 -12.66 7.13
CA HIS A 213 8.46 -12.12 7.15
C HIS A 213 8.60 -11.01 8.20
N ALA A 214 8.67 -11.40 9.47
CA ALA A 214 8.63 -10.45 10.59
C ALA A 214 9.75 -9.40 10.54
N ASP A 215 10.97 -9.81 10.19
CA ASP A 215 12.15 -8.95 10.09
C ASP A 215 12.03 -7.89 8.99
N GLU A 216 11.56 -8.26 7.79
CA GLU A 216 11.36 -7.31 6.70
C GLU A 216 10.13 -6.41 6.94
N ILE A 217 9.08 -6.91 7.61
CA ILE A 217 7.96 -6.09 8.11
C ILE A 217 8.47 -5.03 9.10
N GLU A 218 9.30 -5.42 10.06
CA GLU A 218 9.91 -4.51 11.03
C GLU A 218 10.77 -3.46 10.33
N ALA A 219 11.59 -3.87 9.36
CA ALA A 219 12.48 -2.99 8.60
C ALA A 219 11.72 -1.93 7.80
N LEU A 220 10.67 -2.33 7.08
CA LEU A 220 9.81 -1.44 6.31
C LEU A 220 9.03 -0.49 7.25
N SER A 221 8.45 -1.03 8.32
CA SER A 221 7.76 -0.24 9.36
C SER A 221 8.69 0.79 10.00
N HIS A 222 9.94 0.41 10.27
CA HIS A 222 10.96 1.31 10.82
C HIS A 222 11.30 2.42 9.83
N ALA A 223 11.56 2.10 8.57
CA ALA A 223 11.83 3.08 7.52
C ALA A 223 10.68 4.07 7.34
N ILE A 224 9.42 3.59 7.35
CA ILE A 224 8.21 4.43 7.27
C ILE A 224 8.12 5.37 8.47
N LYS A 225 8.40 4.90 9.70
CA LYS A 225 8.38 5.74 10.92
C LYS A 225 9.41 6.86 10.89
N GLN A 226 10.49 6.72 10.12
CA GLN A 226 11.48 7.78 9.91
C GLN A 226 11.09 8.78 8.81
N SER A 227 10.09 8.45 7.98
CA SER A 227 9.58 9.36 6.95
C SER A 227 8.97 10.61 7.59
N LYS A 228 9.19 11.75 6.95
CA LYS A 228 8.51 13.01 7.34
C LYS A 228 7.09 13.10 6.80
N ARG A 229 6.69 12.14 5.95
CA ARG A 229 5.33 12.02 5.42
C ARG A 229 4.64 10.85 6.11
N PRO A 230 3.37 10.99 6.56
CA PRO A 230 2.61 9.84 7.02
C PRO A 230 2.35 8.89 5.85
N ILE A 231 2.75 7.63 5.99
CA ILE A 231 2.53 6.58 5.00
C ILE A 231 1.80 5.42 5.67
N VAL A 232 0.59 5.11 5.22
CA VAL A 232 -0.18 3.96 5.68
C VAL A 232 0.45 2.67 5.13
N LEU A 233 0.71 1.69 6.01
CA LEU A 233 1.24 0.39 5.61
C LEU A 233 0.16 -0.70 5.62
N SER A 234 -0.04 -1.33 4.46
CA SER A 234 -0.87 -2.50 4.24
C SER A 234 -0.01 -3.72 3.94
N LEU A 235 -0.26 -4.84 4.63
CA LEU A 235 0.49 -6.10 4.44
C LEU A 235 -0.34 -7.16 3.74
N SER A 236 0.29 -7.88 2.81
CA SER A 236 -0.34 -8.85 1.93
C SER A 236 0.69 -9.92 1.48
N PRO A 237 0.27 -11.05 0.88
CA PRO A 237 -1.09 -11.59 0.92
C PRO A 237 -1.40 -12.23 2.27
N GLY A 238 -2.66 -12.59 2.47
CA GLY A 238 -3.04 -13.50 3.54
C GLY A 238 -3.00 -14.98 3.09
N PRO A 239 -3.44 -15.91 3.95
CA PRO A 239 -4.03 -15.65 5.26
C PRO A 239 -2.96 -15.28 6.30
N ALA A 240 -3.04 -14.07 6.87
CA ALA A 240 -2.15 -13.68 7.95
C ALA A 240 -2.23 -14.66 9.12
N PHE A 241 -1.07 -15.01 9.68
CA PHE A 241 -1.00 -15.94 10.80
C PHE A 241 -1.57 -15.31 12.09
N ILE A 242 -2.67 -15.89 12.59
CA ILE A 242 -3.36 -15.39 13.80
C ILE A 242 -2.55 -15.52 15.09
N GLY A 243 -1.39 -16.21 15.08
CA GLY A 243 -0.54 -16.33 16.26
C GLY A 243 0.24 -15.05 16.63
N ASN A 244 0.34 -14.08 15.71
CA ASN A 244 1.13 -12.85 15.92
C ASN A 244 0.32 -11.54 15.79
N PRO A 245 -0.92 -11.43 16.32
CA PRO A 245 -1.79 -10.29 16.07
C PRO A 245 -1.26 -9.01 16.71
N ARG A 246 -0.51 -9.12 17.82
CA ARG A 246 0.18 -8.00 18.46
C ARG A 246 1.33 -7.46 17.60
N HIS A 247 2.10 -8.35 16.99
CA HIS A 247 3.21 -7.94 16.14
C HIS A 247 2.69 -7.19 14.93
N VAL A 248 1.75 -7.79 14.18
CA VAL A 248 1.21 -7.16 12.97
C VAL A 248 0.56 -5.80 13.23
N SER A 249 -0.23 -5.68 14.31
CA SER A 249 -0.85 -4.39 14.71
C SER A 249 0.15 -3.34 15.22
N THR A 250 1.36 -3.75 15.62
CA THR A 250 2.44 -2.82 16.01
C THR A 250 3.20 -2.29 14.80
N HIS A 251 3.19 -3.02 13.69
CA HIS A 251 4.02 -2.71 12.53
C HIS A 251 3.26 -2.22 11.31
N ALA A 252 1.97 -2.52 11.17
CA ALA A 252 1.15 -2.12 10.03
C ALA A 252 -0.22 -1.57 10.43
N GLN A 253 -0.78 -0.73 9.55
CA GLN A 253 -2.13 -0.18 9.70
C GLN A 253 -3.20 -1.14 9.20
N MET A 254 -2.87 -2.01 8.25
CA MET A 254 -3.79 -3.07 7.81
C MET A 254 -3.05 -4.31 7.32
N TRP A 255 -3.69 -5.48 7.40
CA TRP A 255 -3.11 -6.76 6.98
C TRP A 255 -4.16 -7.76 6.51
N ARG A 256 -3.89 -8.41 5.39
CA ARG A 256 -4.81 -9.35 4.72
C ARG A 256 -5.10 -10.59 5.56
N ILE A 257 -6.37 -10.81 5.90
CA ILE A 257 -6.81 -11.98 6.70
C ILE A 257 -7.08 -13.22 5.84
N SER A 258 -7.19 -13.06 4.53
CA SER A 258 -7.44 -14.10 3.53
C SER A 258 -6.38 -14.10 2.42
N GLY A 259 -6.23 -15.21 1.72
CA GLY A 259 -5.70 -15.17 0.35
C GLY A 259 -6.60 -14.33 -0.56
N ASP A 260 -6.25 -14.16 -1.83
CA ASP A 260 -6.94 -13.22 -2.71
C ASP A 260 -8.45 -13.49 -2.78
N PHE A 261 -9.19 -12.42 -2.51
CA PHE A 261 -10.64 -12.38 -2.50
C PHE A 261 -11.15 -12.02 -3.89
N TRP A 262 -12.16 -12.77 -4.32
CA TRP A 262 -12.77 -12.59 -5.63
C TRP A 262 -14.27 -12.82 -5.52
N ASP A 263 -14.99 -12.44 -6.56
CA ASP A 263 -16.44 -12.55 -6.76
C ASP A 263 -16.96 -14.00 -6.82
N GLN A 264 -16.78 -14.75 -5.73
CA GLN A 264 -17.21 -16.14 -5.56
C GLN A 264 -17.86 -16.32 -4.18
N TRP A 265 -19.08 -16.86 -4.15
CA TRP A 265 -19.82 -17.07 -2.89
C TRP A 265 -19.03 -17.83 -1.83
N SER A 266 -18.27 -18.86 -2.22
CA SER A 266 -17.46 -19.65 -1.31
C SER A 266 -16.40 -18.81 -0.58
N LYS A 267 -15.80 -17.83 -1.28
CA LYS A 267 -14.86 -16.86 -0.70
C LYS A 267 -15.56 -15.91 0.25
N LEU A 268 -16.71 -15.34 -0.16
CA LEU A 268 -17.51 -14.45 0.70
C LEU A 268 -17.99 -15.15 1.97
N ARG A 269 -18.50 -16.38 1.85
CA ARG A 269 -18.90 -17.20 3.00
C ARG A 269 -17.73 -17.45 3.94
N HIS A 270 -16.54 -17.74 3.41
CA HIS A 270 -15.35 -17.98 4.24
C HIS A 270 -14.91 -16.73 5.03
N GLN A 271 -15.15 -15.53 4.49
CA GLN A 271 -14.82 -14.29 5.21
C GLN A 271 -15.58 -14.13 6.53
N PHE A 272 -16.77 -14.72 6.69
CA PHE A 272 -17.46 -14.71 7.99
C PHE A 272 -16.64 -15.39 9.09
N ASP A 273 -15.98 -16.51 8.77
CA ASP A 273 -15.12 -17.22 9.73
C ASP A 273 -13.86 -16.41 10.05
N LEU A 274 -13.22 -15.84 9.03
CA LEU A 274 -12.02 -15.02 9.18
C LEU A 274 -12.31 -13.74 9.97
N CYS A 275 -13.38 -13.01 9.62
CA CYS A 275 -13.82 -11.82 10.35
C CYS A 275 -14.13 -12.14 11.82
N ARG A 276 -14.84 -13.25 12.09
CA ARG A 276 -15.10 -13.67 13.49
C ARG A 276 -13.81 -13.89 14.27
N MET A 277 -12.81 -14.51 13.65
CA MET A 277 -11.53 -14.78 14.30
C MET A 277 -10.71 -13.51 14.55
N TRP A 278 -10.74 -12.56 13.62
CA TRP A 278 -9.94 -11.33 13.69
C TRP A 278 -10.64 -10.17 14.42
N ALA A 279 -11.95 -10.26 14.67
CA ALA A 279 -12.73 -9.20 15.31
C ALA A 279 -12.14 -8.67 16.63
N PRO A 280 -11.54 -9.50 17.52
CA PRO A 280 -10.92 -9.01 18.75
C PRO A 280 -9.71 -8.09 18.55
N PHE A 281 -9.13 -8.04 17.34
CA PHE A 281 -7.89 -7.30 17.04
C PHE A 281 -8.11 -6.02 16.24
N ILE A 282 -9.37 -5.68 15.93
CA ILE A 282 -9.71 -4.43 15.24
C ILE A 282 -9.52 -3.25 16.20
N GLY A 283 -8.81 -2.21 15.77
CA GLY A 283 -8.71 -0.97 16.53
C GLY A 283 -8.20 0.21 15.70
N SER A 284 -8.25 1.39 16.31
CA SER A 284 -7.81 2.63 15.66
C SER A 284 -6.35 2.51 15.23
N GLY A 285 -6.08 2.71 13.94
CA GLY A 285 -4.74 2.59 13.37
C GLY A 285 -4.27 1.17 13.08
N HIS A 286 -5.11 0.14 13.26
CA HIS A 286 -4.74 -1.25 12.96
C HIS A 286 -5.97 -2.11 12.60
N TRP A 287 -6.12 -2.41 11.31
CA TRP A 287 -7.33 -2.94 10.69
C TRP A 287 -7.06 -4.30 10.01
N PRO A 288 -7.57 -5.42 10.54
CA PRO A 288 -7.58 -6.67 9.78
C PRO A 288 -8.36 -6.45 8.47
N ASP A 289 -7.75 -6.84 7.36
CA ASP A 289 -8.21 -6.52 6.01
C ASP A 289 -8.85 -7.74 5.34
N ALA A 290 -10.15 -7.64 5.06
CA ALA A 290 -10.92 -8.64 4.34
C ALA A 290 -10.73 -8.56 2.81
N ASP A 291 -9.74 -7.78 2.34
CA ASP A 291 -9.35 -7.60 0.94
C ASP A 291 -10.30 -6.69 0.15
N MET A 292 -9.89 -6.41 -1.09
CA MET A 292 -10.57 -5.54 -2.04
C MET A 292 -12.00 -5.98 -2.35
N LEU A 293 -12.80 -5.02 -2.82
CA LEU A 293 -14.20 -5.16 -3.16
C LEU A 293 -14.33 -5.41 -4.67
N PRO A 294 -14.62 -6.64 -5.11
CA PRO A 294 -14.80 -6.98 -6.52
C PRO A 294 -16.19 -6.52 -7.01
N ILE A 295 -16.44 -5.20 -6.99
CA ILE A 295 -17.68 -4.53 -7.40
C ILE A 295 -17.44 -3.88 -8.76
N GLY A 296 -18.42 -3.92 -9.66
CA GLY A 296 -18.32 -3.26 -10.97
C GLY A 296 -17.62 -4.11 -12.03
N GLN A 297 -16.97 -3.43 -12.98
CA GLN A 297 -16.27 -4.05 -14.09
C GLN A 297 -14.86 -4.51 -13.67
N LEU A 298 -14.61 -5.81 -13.75
CA LEU A 298 -13.39 -6.50 -13.33
C LEU A 298 -12.68 -7.13 -14.54
N SER A 299 -11.40 -7.43 -14.34
CA SER A 299 -10.52 -8.18 -15.25
C SER A 299 -10.56 -7.66 -16.70
N ILE A 300 -10.68 -6.33 -16.89
CA ILE A 300 -10.60 -5.66 -18.20
C ILE A 300 -9.26 -6.00 -18.85
N ARG A 301 -8.20 -6.00 -18.04
CA ARG A 301 -6.88 -6.55 -18.36
C ARG A 301 -6.39 -7.36 -17.16
N THR A 302 -5.72 -8.47 -17.40
CA THR A 302 -5.19 -9.35 -16.35
C THR A 302 -4.19 -10.35 -16.93
N ASP A 303 -3.20 -10.74 -16.13
CA ASP A 303 -2.30 -11.87 -16.38
C ASP A 303 -2.88 -13.22 -15.98
N ILE A 304 -4.03 -13.28 -15.31
CA ILE A 304 -4.63 -14.54 -14.86
C ILE A 304 -5.37 -15.19 -16.03
N PRO A 305 -4.89 -16.31 -16.59
CA PRO A 305 -5.44 -16.87 -17.84
C PRO A 305 -6.92 -17.26 -17.75
N GLU A 306 -7.40 -17.61 -16.56
CA GLU A 306 -8.77 -18.05 -16.33
C GLU A 306 -9.75 -16.88 -16.17
N LEU A 307 -9.27 -15.65 -16.04
CA LEU A 307 -10.11 -14.47 -15.86
C LEU A 307 -10.30 -13.73 -17.19
N THR A 308 -11.55 -13.41 -17.49
CA THR A 308 -11.94 -12.60 -18.64
C THR A 308 -12.70 -11.35 -18.18
N PRO A 309 -12.75 -10.28 -19.01
CA PRO A 309 -13.49 -9.07 -18.69
C PRO A 309 -14.94 -9.39 -18.33
N ARG A 310 -15.36 -9.00 -17.13
CA ARG A 310 -16.71 -9.28 -16.63
C ARG A 310 -17.14 -8.21 -15.63
N ARG A 311 -18.44 -8.06 -15.46
CA ARG A 311 -18.98 -7.45 -14.24
C ARG A 311 -18.92 -8.47 -13.10
N SER A 312 -18.84 -8.01 -11.86
CA SER A 312 -18.86 -8.87 -10.67
C SER A 312 -19.92 -9.98 -10.80
N ARG A 313 -19.53 -11.22 -10.49
CA ARG A 313 -20.45 -12.38 -10.47
C ARG A 313 -21.34 -12.41 -9.24
N PHE A 314 -21.08 -11.56 -8.24
CA PHE A 314 -21.96 -11.46 -7.09
C PHE A 314 -23.34 -10.94 -7.51
N THR A 315 -24.37 -11.62 -7.04
CA THR A 315 -25.74 -11.13 -7.08
C THR A 315 -25.88 -9.85 -6.25
N PRO A 316 -26.95 -9.04 -6.47
CA PRO A 316 -27.20 -7.86 -5.63
C PRO A 316 -27.26 -8.15 -4.13
N ASP A 317 -27.75 -9.33 -3.73
CA ASP A 317 -27.81 -9.74 -2.33
C ASP A 317 -26.43 -10.12 -1.78
N GLU A 318 -25.57 -10.76 -2.59
CA GLU A 318 -24.19 -11.06 -2.22
C GLU A 318 -23.35 -9.79 -2.11
N LEU A 319 -23.52 -8.82 -3.01
CA LEU A 319 -22.87 -7.51 -2.92
C LEU A 319 -23.25 -6.77 -1.63
N LYS A 320 -24.54 -6.73 -1.29
CA LYS A 320 -25.01 -6.15 -0.03
C LYS A 320 -24.51 -6.92 1.18
N THR A 321 -24.46 -8.25 1.10
CA THR A 321 -23.93 -9.11 2.17
C THR A 321 -22.45 -8.82 2.43
N MET A 322 -21.66 -8.70 1.36
CA MET A 322 -20.25 -8.32 1.42
C MET A 322 -20.07 -6.93 2.06
N MET A 323 -20.71 -5.90 1.51
CA MET A 323 -20.61 -4.54 2.06
C MET A 323 -21.04 -4.47 3.52
N THR A 324 -22.12 -5.17 3.89
CA THR A 324 -22.58 -5.25 5.28
C THR A 324 -21.52 -5.87 6.19
N LEU A 325 -20.92 -6.99 5.78
CA LEU A 325 -19.88 -7.65 6.57
C LEU A 325 -18.63 -6.77 6.70
N TRP A 326 -18.12 -6.19 5.60
CA TRP A 326 -16.93 -5.33 5.62
C TRP A 326 -17.15 -4.10 6.51
N CYS A 327 -18.30 -3.43 6.39
CA CYS A 327 -18.62 -2.26 7.19
C CYS A 327 -18.79 -2.60 8.68
N MET A 328 -19.52 -3.68 9.01
CA MET A 328 -19.70 -4.11 10.41
C MET A 328 -18.38 -4.57 11.04
N PHE A 329 -17.54 -5.26 10.26
CA PHE A 329 -16.21 -5.71 10.68
C PHE A 329 -15.20 -4.56 10.72
N ARG A 330 -15.47 -3.42 10.06
CA ARG A 330 -14.53 -2.31 9.85
C ARG A 330 -13.27 -2.74 9.10
N SER A 331 -13.45 -3.55 8.06
CA SER A 331 -12.41 -3.78 7.06
C SER A 331 -12.10 -2.46 6.35
N PRO A 332 -10.85 -2.24 5.90
CA PRO A 332 -10.58 -1.29 4.83
C PRO A 332 -11.47 -1.58 3.62
N LEU A 333 -11.87 -0.52 2.90
CA LEU A 333 -12.74 -0.61 1.74
C LEU A 333 -11.96 -0.17 0.52
N MET A 334 -11.48 -1.12 -0.29
CA MET A 334 -10.74 -0.84 -1.51
C MET A 334 -11.50 -1.35 -2.72
N ILE A 335 -12.08 -0.46 -3.52
CA ILE A 335 -12.81 -0.84 -4.74
C ILE A 335 -11.82 -1.41 -5.76
N GLY A 336 -12.10 -2.61 -6.26
CA GLY A 336 -11.27 -3.27 -7.28
C GLY A 336 -11.74 -3.05 -8.72
N GLY A 337 -13.01 -2.72 -8.94
CA GLY A 337 -13.54 -2.51 -10.29
C GLY A 337 -13.21 -1.14 -10.89
N ASN A 338 -13.35 -1.06 -12.21
CA ASN A 338 -13.15 0.18 -12.95
C ASN A 338 -14.31 1.15 -12.66
N LEU A 339 -14.02 2.23 -11.91
CA LEU A 339 -15.00 3.21 -11.44
C LEU A 339 -15.78 3.90 -12.58
N PRO A 340 -15.15 4.33 -13.71
CA PRO A 340 -15.87 4.91 -14.83
C PRO A 340 -16.98 4.03 -15.44
N ASP A 341 -16.92 2.71 -15.23
CA ASP A 341 -17.90 1.75 -15.76
C ASP A 341 -18.96 1.31 -14.73
N MET A 342 -19.03 1.97 -13.56
CA MET A 342 -20.00 1.65 -12.53
C MET A 342 -21.43 2.01 -12.94
N THR A 343 -22.37 1.12 -12.65
CA THR A 343 -23.80 1.43 -12.80
C THR A 343 -24.31 2.23 -11.59
N PRO A 344 -25.46 2.91 -11.70
CA PRO A 344 -26.08 3.59 -10.55
C PRO A 344 -26.33 2.66 -9.36
N GLU A 345 -26.69 1.40 -9.61
CA GLU A 345 -26.94 0.41 -8.55
C GLU A 345 -25.65 0.05 -7.81
N GLU A 346 -24.54 -0.14 -8.52
CA GLU A 346 -23.24 -0.42 -7.91
C GLU A 346 -22.71 0.79 -7.15
N LEU A 347 -22.85 1.98 -7.72
CA LEU A 347 -22.46 3.23 -7.07
C LEU A 347 -23.25 3.44 -5.77
N SER A 348 -24.51 3.02 -5.72
CA SER A 348 -25.35 3.16 -4.51
C SER A 348 -24.89 2.30 -3.31
N LEU A 349 -23.95 1.37 -3.53
CA LEU A 349 -23.35 0.57 -2.46
C LEU A 349 -22.21 1.31 -1.72
N LEU A 350 -21.68 2.38 -2.31
CA LEU A 350 -20.39 2.98 -1.95
C LEU A 350 -20.53 4.25 -1.11
#